data_AF-A0A5J4SHB9-F1
#
_entry.id   AF-A0A5J4SHB9-F1
#
_cell.length_a   1.000
_cell.length_b   1.000
_cell.length_c   1.000
_cell.angle_alpha   90.00
_cell.angle_beta   90.00
_cell.angle_gamma   90.00
#
_symmetry.space_group_name_H-M   'P 1'
#
loop_
_entity.id
_entity.type
_entity.pdbx_description
1 polymer ?
#
loop_
_entity_poly.entity_id
_entity_poly.type
_entity_poly.pdbx_seq_one_letter_code
_entity_poly.pdbx_strand_id
1 'polypeptide(L)'
;MDTTQTFWWFVFYKDQLLLEKKNGTYTIPCEKKPPITDETAVVYSIATLDGYSCQTFAVTGSPESDEQYVMVGLRESYIHIPYEQFAIAGKARQILHFNLHNRFCPVCGNPTEQITPIFRQCPACKEEYYPPIAIAILALVRKGDSV
;
A
#
# COMPACT_ATOMS: atom_id res chain seq x y z
N MET A 1 18.77 10.18 12.56
CA MET A 1 17.41 10.04 12.01
C MET A 1 16.57 11.10 12.70
N ASP A 2 16.06 12.06 11.95
CA ASP A 2 15.40 13.25 12.49
C ASP A 2 14.05 12.87 13.15
N THR A 3 13.98 12.98 14.47
CA THR A 3 12.93 12.40 15.32
C THR A 3 11.63 13.23 15.37
N THR A 4 11.46 14.18 14.45
CA THR A 4 10.40 15.20 14.50
C THR A 4 9.33 15.06 13.41
N GLN A 5 9.56 14.25 12.37
CA GLN A 5 8.65 14.17 11.23
C GLN A 5 7.52 13.15 11.44
N THR A 6 6.29 13.56 11.15
CA THR A 6 5.09 12.69 11.13
C THR A 6 4.96 12.01 9.77
N PHE A 7 4.43 10.79 9.77
CA PHE A 7 4.20 10.00 8.56
C PHE A 7 2.77 9.46 8.53
N TRP A 8 2.23 9.28 7.33
CA TRP A 8 1.02 8.48 7.11
C TRP A 8 1.40 7.01 6.97
N TRP A 9 0.79 6.14 7.77
CA TRP A 9 1.14 4.72 7.85
C TRP A 9 0.10 3.82 7.19
N PHE A 10 0.38 3.40 5.95
CA PHE A 10 -0.42 2.44 5.19
C PHE A 10 0.06 1.02 5.47
N VAL A 11 -0.37 0.47 6.61
CA VAL A 11 0.03 -0.87 7.08
C VAL A 11 -0.95 -1.92 6.58
N PHE A 12 -0.43 -3.00 6.00
CA PHE A 12 -1.23 -4.10 5.48
C PHE A 12 -1.00 -5.40 6.22
N TYR A 13 -2.07 -6.15 6.45
CA TYR A 13 -2.03 -7.59 6.72
C TYR A 13 -2.86 -8.28 5.64
N LYS A 14 -2.21 -9.06 4.77
CA LYS A 14 -2.82 -9.59 3.54
C LYS A 14 -3.44 -8.45 2.69
N ASP A 15 -4.75 -8.48 2.48
CA ASP A 15 -5.52 -7.45 1.75
C ASP A 15 -6.26 -6.47 2.67
N GLN A 16 -6.05 -6.57 3.97
CA GLN A 16 -6.62 -5.64 4.95
C GLN A 16 -5.65 -4.51 5.21
N LEU A 17 -6.21 -3.31 5.34
CA LEU A 17 -5.57 -2.05 5.65
C LEU A 17 -5.86 -1.67 7.10
N LEU A 18 -4.83 -1.25 7.82
CA LEU A 18 -4.95 -0.71 9.16
C LEU A 18 -5.61 0.66 9.12
N LEU A 19 -6.74 0.80 9.79
CA LEU A 19 -7.43 2.07 10.00
C LEU A 19 -7.40 2.46 11.48
N GLU A 20 -7.28 3.76 11.75
CA GLU A 20 -7.45 4.36 13.06
C GLU A 20 -8.89 4.85 13.22
N LYS A 21 -9.52 4.54 14.35
CA LYS A 21 -10.85 5.03 14.74
C LYS A 21 -10.70 6.43 15.33
N LYS A 22 -11.31 7.44 14.70
CA LYS A 22 -11.31 8.83 15.19
C LYS A 22 -12.71 9.41 15.14
N ASN A 23 -13.25 9.85 16.29
CA ASN A 23 -14.53 10.56 16.39
C ASN A 23 -15.71 9.89 15.65
N GLY A 24 -15.79 8.55 15.71
CA GLY A 24 -16.85 7.78 15.03
C GLY A 24 -16.65 7.60 13.51
N THR A 25 -15.53 8.07 12.95
CA THR A 25 -15.09 7.79 11.59
C THR A 25 -13.76 7.03 11.59
N TYR A 26 -13.25 6.71 10.40
CA TYR A 26 -11.95 6.08 10.20
C TYR A 26 -11.00 6.97 9.40
N THR A 27 -9.71 6.79 9.63
CA THR A 27 -8.64 7.43 8.86
C THR A 27 -7.43 6.50 8.81
N ILE A 28 -6.48 6.80 7.92
CA ILE A 28 -5.13 6.24 8.00
C ILE A 28 -4.41 6.83 9.22
N PRO A 29 -3.67 6.02 10.00
CA PRO A 29 -2.86 6.51 11.11
C PRO A 29 -1.81 7.53 10.64
N CYS A 30 -1.69 8.64 11.37
CA CYS A 30 -0.74 9.73 11.08
C CYS A 30 0.08 10.05 12.33
N GLU A 31 1.25 9.41 12.45
CA GLU A 31 2.05 9.42 13.68
C GLU A 31 3.54 9.41 13.37
N LYS A 32 4.37 9.66 14.39
CA LYS A 32 5.84 9.65 14.27
C LYS A 32 6.42 8.24 14.10
N LYS A 33 5.73 7.24 14.65
CA LYS A 33 6.11 5.83 14.60
C LYS A 33 4.94 5.03 14.04
N PRO A 34 5.20 3.90 13.37
CA PRO A 34 4.11 3.06 12.93
C PRO A 34 3.37 2.50 14.16
N PRO A 35 2.03 2.49 14.14
CA PRO A 35 1.23 1.99 15.26
C PRO A 35 1.41 0.49 15.51
N ILE A 36 1.81 -0.25 14.47
CA ILE A 36 2.15 -1.67 14.53
C ILE A 36 3.55 -1.83 13.95
N THR A 37 4.39 -2.62 14.62
CA THR A 37 5.76 -2.90 14.18
C THR A 37 5.92 -4.35 13.77
N ASP A 38 6.64 -4.59 12.68
CA ASP A 38 7.16 -5.90 12.30
C ASP A 38 8.62 -5.70 11.90
N GLU A 39 9.56 -6.27 12.67
CA GLU A 39 11.00 -6.07 12.48
C GLU A 39 11.51 -6.63 11.15
N THR A 40 10.76 -7.55 10.54
CA THR A 40 11.11 -8.16 9.25
C THR A 40 10.56 -7.38 8.07
N ALA A 41 9.68 -6.40 8.32
CA ALA A 41 8.99 -5.68 7.27
C ALA A 41 9.89 -4.61 6.64
N VAL A 42 9.89 -4.58 5.31
CA VAL A 42 10.53 -3.51 4.53
C VAL A 42 9.53 -2.38 4.35
N VAL A 43 9.93 -1.18 4.77
CA VAL A 43 9.12 0.04 4.66
C VAL A 43 9.43 0.77 3.36
N TYR A 44 8.38 1.16 2.63
CA TYR A 44 8.47 1.90 1.38
C TYR A 44 7.82 3.29 1.51
N SER A 45 8.53 4.32 1.04
CA SER A 45 7.96 5.65 0.82
C SER A 45 7.31 5.71 -0.56
N ILE A 46 6.01 6.03 -0.61
CA ILE A 46 5.19 5.85 -1.84
C ILE A 46 4.56 7.14 -2.36
N ALA A 47 4.37 8.14 -1.52
CA ALA A 47 3.69 9.39 -1.85
C ALA A 47 3.92 10.44 -0.75
N THR A 48 3.33 11.62 -0.95
CA THR A 48 3.15 12.66 0.06
C THR A 48 1.67 13.00 0.14
N LEU A 49 1.14 13.15 1.34
CA LEU A 49 -0.24 13.58 1.63
C LEU A 49 -0.18 14.63 2.75
N ASP A 50 -0.83 15.77 2.56
CA ASP A 50 -0.83 16.89 3.52
C ASP A 50 0.58 17.33 3.96
N GLY A 51 1.57 17.24 3.06
CA GLY A 51 2.97 17.57 3.34
C GLY A 51 3.74 16.48 4.11
N TYR A 52 3.10 15.39 4.50
CA TYR A 52 3.73 14.25 5.18
C TYR A 52 3.99 13.10 4.21
N SER A 53 5.14 12.44 4.38
CA SER A 53 5.48 11.27 3.58
C SER A 53 4.58 10.09 3.96
N CYS A 54 4.07 9.41 2.94
CA CYS A 54 3.27 8.19 3.06
C CYS A 54 4.18 6.97 3.04
N GLN A 55 4.16 6.20 4.12
CA GLN A 55 4.94 5.00 4.31
C GLN A 55 4.04 3.78 4.24
N THR A 56 4.51 2.69 3.64
CA THR A 56 3.77 1.43 3.58
C THR A 56 4.66 0.23 3.83
N PHE A 57 4.09 -0.78 4.49
CA PHE A 57 4.70 -2.08 4.69
C PHE A 57 3.59 -3.12 4.96
N ALA A 58 3.94 -4.39 4.84
CA ALA A 58 3.08 -5.50 5.20
C ALA A 58 3.63 -6.18 6.45
N VAL A 59 2.74 -6.49 7.40
CA VAL A 59 3.05 -7.31 8.58
C VAL A 59 2.72 -8.77 8.31
N THR A 60 3.48 -9.66 8.94
CA THR A 60 3.33 -11.12 8.80
C THR A 60 2.33 -11.70 9.80
N GLY A 61 2.30 -11.17 11.03
CA GLY A 61 1.33 -11.50 12.06
C GLY A 61 0.02 -10.73 11.86
N SER A 62 -1.12 -11.38 12.15
CA SER A 62 -2.41 -10.68 12.19
C SER A 62 -2.40 -9.73 13.38
N PRO A 63 -2.54 -8.41 13.17
CA PRO A 63 -2.73 -7.51 14.29
C PRO A 63 -4.04 -7.81 15.01
N GLU A 64 -4.02 -7.78 16.34
CA GLU A 64 -5.26 -7.75 17.10
C GLU A 64 -5.93 -6.38 16.87
N SER A 65 -7.23 -6.40 16.54
CA SER A 65 -8.00 -5.17 16.50
C SER A 65 -8.33 -4.75 17.93
N ASP A 66 -8.20 -3.46 18.22
CA ASP A 66 -8.43 -2.90 19.56
C ASP A 66 -9.38 -1.70 19.50
N GLU A 67 -9.46 -0.90 20.57
CA GLU A 67 -10.31 0.29 20.64
C GLU A 67 -9.86 1.41 19.69
N GLN A 68 -8.59 1.46 19.30
CA GLN A 68 -8.01 2.52 18.47
C GLN A 68 -7.86 2.09 17.01
N TYR A 69 -7.53 0.83 16.75
CA TYR A 69 -7.16 0.32 15.43
C TYR A 69 -8.02 -0.86 14.99
N VAL A 70 -8.25 -0.95 13.68
CA VAL A 70 -8.97 -2.07 13.07
C VAL A 70 -8.38 -2.41 11.71
N MET A 71 -8.38 -3.69 11.36
CA MET A 71 -8.03 -4.18 10.04
C MET A 71 -9.27 -4.26 9.16
N VAL A 72 -9.35 -3.44 8.11
CA VAL A 72 -10.49 -3.38 7.19
C VAL A 72 -10.05 -3.78 5.79
N GLY A 73 -10.85 -4.55 5.04
CA GLY A 73 -10.48 -4.91 3.67
C GLY A 73 -10.22 -3.66 2.82
N LEU A 74 -9.17 -3.66 1.98
CA LEU A 74 -8.82 -2.46 1.19
C LEU A 74 -10.00 -1.94 0.35
N ARG A 75 -10.80 -2.81 -0.25
CA ARG A 75 -11.99 -2.39 -1.00
C ARG A 75 -13.07 -1.80 -0.10
N GLU A 76 -13.26 -2.40 1.07
CA GLU A 76 -14.23 -1.96 2.08
C GLU A 76 -13.84 -0.61 2.68
N SER A 77 -12.54 -0.31 2.83
CA SER A 77 -12.10 0.97 3.39
C SER A 77 -12.56 2.18 2.56
N TYR A 78 -12.90 2.01 1.28
CA TYR A 78 -13.47 3.05 0.43
C TYR A 78 -14.67 3.79 1.06
N ILE A 79 -15.52 3.08 1.81
CA ILE A 79 -16.70 3.68 2.45
C ILE A 79 -16.38 4.36 3.80
N HIS A 80 -15.17 4.14 4.33
CA HIS A 80 -14.79 4.54 5.68
C HIS A 80 -13.79 5.68 5.75
N ILE A 81 -12.94 5.85 4.73
CA ILE A 81 -11.85 6.85 4.73
C ILE A 81 -11.99 7.85 3.58
N PRO A 82 -11.38 9.04 3.68
CA PRO A 82 -11.33 10.00 2.59
C PRO A 82 -10.75 9.43 1.29
N TYR A 83 -11.27 9.89 0.15
CA TYR A 83 -10.87 9.40 -1.18
C TYR A 83 -9.36 9.46 -1.43
N GLU A 84 -8.68 10.53 -1.01
CA GLU A 84 -7.23 10.69 -1.20
C GLU A 84 -6.43 9.62 -0.45
N GLN A 85 -6.84 9.30 0.78
CA GLN A 85 -6.26 8.23 1.57
C GLN A 85 -6.52 6.87 0.90
N PHE A 86 -7.73 6.62 0.41
CA PHE A 86 -8.07 5.40 -0.32
C PHE A 86 -7.23 5.24 -1.61
N ALA A 87 -7.08 6.31 -2.39
CA ALA A 87 -6.28 6.29 -3.62
C ALA A 87 -4.81 5.95 -3.33
N ILE A 88 -4.23 6.52 -2.28
CA ILE A 88 -2.87 6.19 -1.84
C ILE A 88 -2.80 4.78 -1.29
N ALA A 89 -3.81 4.29 -0.57
CA ALA A 89 -3.85 2.90 -0.09
C ALA A 89 -3.87 1.89 -1.26
N GLY A 90 -4.59 2.19 -2.34
CA GLY A 90 -4.54 1.39 -3.57
C GLY A 90 -3.14 1.32 -4.17
N LYS A 91 -2.47 2.47 -4.30
CA LYS A 91 -1.07 2.55 -4.75
C LYS A 91 -0.14 1.78 -3.81
N ALA A 92 -0.30 1.95 -2.49
CA ALA A 92 0.49 1.29 -1.46
C ALA A 92 0.44 -0.23 -1.62
N ARG A 93 -0.77 -0.78 -1.75
CA ARG A 93 -0.99 -2.21 -1.97
C ARG A 93 -0.33 -2.69 -3.26
N GLN A 94 -0.42 -1.92 -4.34
CA GLN A 94 0.22 -2.25 -5.62
C GLN A 94 1.75 -2.28 -5.52
N ILE A 95 2.36 -1.33 -4.79
CA ILE A 95 3.82 -1.30 -4.56
C ILE A 95 4.26 -2.51 -3.74
N LEU A 96 3.54 -2.83 -2.66
CA LEU A 96 3.83 -4.03 -1.86
C LEU A 96 3.71 -5.31 -2.70
N HIS A 97 2.65 -5.41 -3.51
CA HIS A 97 2.45 -6.53 -4.41
C HIS A 97 3.60 -6.64 -5.44
N PHE A 98 3.97 -5.54 -6.09
CA PHE A 98 5.07 -5.50 -7.05
C PHE A 98 6.39 -5.95 -6.42
N ASN A 99 6.75 -5.40 -5.26
CA ASN A 99 8.02 -5.72 -4.59
C ASN A 99 8.07 -7.17 -4.11
N LEU A 100 6.93 -7.72 -3.65
CA LEU A 100 6.85 -9.13 -3.25
C LEU A 100 7.04 -10.09 -4.43
N HIS A 101 6.43 -9.79 -5.58
CA HIS A 101 6.39 -10.69 -6.75
C HIS A 101 7.57 -10.51 -7.71
N ASN A 102 8.37 -9.45 -7.54
CA ASN A 102 9.54 -9.19 -8.38
C ASN A 102 10.85 -9.31 -7.61
N ARG A 103 10.89 -10.09 -6.52
CA ARG A 103 12.13 -10.32 -5.73
C ARG A 103 13.22 -11.05 -6.51
N PHE A 104 12.83 -11.87 -7.49
CA PHE A 104 13.73 -12.64 -8.34
C PHE A 104 13.41 -12.38 -9.81
N CYS A 105 14.43 -12.40 -10.65
CA CYS A 105 14.35 -12.20 -12.08
C CYS A 105 13.70 -13.43 -12.75
N PRO A 106 12.54 -13.32 -13.41
CA PRO A 106 11.93 -14.42 -14.17
C PRO A 106 12.81 -14.93 -15.33
N VAL A 107 13.72 -14.11 -15.86
CA VAL A 107 14.60 -14.51 -17.00
C VAL A 107 15.74 -15.41 -16.54
N CYS A 108 16.40 -15.10 -15.41
CA CYS A 108 17.64 -15.79 -15.01
C CYS A 108 17.69 -16.26 -13.55
N GLY A 109 16.64 -16.05 -12.76
CA GLY A 109 16.52 -16.50 -11.38
C GLY A 109 17.30 -15.68 -10.32
N ASN A 110 18.18 -14.76 -10.73
CA ASN A 110 18.92 -13.91 -9.77
C ASN A 110 18.00 -12.95 -9.00
N PRO A 111 18.28 -12.64 -7.72
CA PRO A 111 17.57 -11.59 -7.00
C PRO A 111 17.61 -10.25 -7.76
N THR A 112 16.51 -9.50 -7.73
CA THR A 112 16.47 -8.14 -8.28
C THR A 112 16.78 -7.11 -7.20
N GLU A 113 17.29 -5.97 -7.62
CA GLU A 113 17.57 -4.82 -6.76
C GLU A 113 16.54 -3.71 -6.98
N GLN A 114 16.17 -3.02 -5.90
CA GLN A 114 15.30 -1.85 -5.98
C GLN A 114 16.13 -0.63 -6.37
N ILE A 115 15.81 0.00 -7.51
CA ILE A 115 16.51 1.19 -8.00
C ILE A 115 15.75 2.46 -7.61
N THR A 116 14.43 2.47 -7.81
CA THR A 116 13.52 3.53 -7.36
C THR A 116 12.27 2.90 -6.75
N PRO A 117 11.36 3.63 -6.09
CA PRO A 117 10.15 3.04 -5.49
C PRO A 117 9.28 2.20 -6.45
N ILE A 118 9.35 2.46 -7.76
CA ILE A 118 8.57 1.78 -8.80
C ILE A 118 9.45 1.06 -9.83
N PHE A 119 10.74 0.90 -9.57
CA PHE A 119 11.67 0.30 -10.53
C PHE A 119 12.59 -0.69 -9.83
N ARG A 120 12.61 -1.92 -10.34
CA ARG A 120 13.57 -2.96 -9.97
C ARG A 120 14.35 -3.41 -11.19
N GLN A 121 15.61 -3.75 -11.01
CA GLN A 121 16.47 -4.25 -12.09
C GLN A 121 17.20 -5.51 -11.63
N CYS A 122 17.39 -6.46 -12.55
CA CYS A 122 18.28 -7.59 -12.31
C CYS A 122 19.75 -7.16 -12.51
N PRO A 123 20.62 -7.24 -11.50
CA PRO A 123 22.03 -6.84 -11.66
C PRO A 123 22.80 -7.75 -12.63
N ALA A 124 22.38 -9.02 -12.77
CA ALA A 124 23.06 -10.03 -13.59
C ALA A 124 22.76 -9.93 -15.10
N CYS A 125 21.50 -9.74 -15.48
CA CYS A 125 21.07 -9.70 -16.88
C CYS A 125 20.50 -8.36 -17.34
N LYS A 126 20.38 -7.37 -16.44
CA LYS A 126 19.89 -6.01 -16.68
C LYS A 126 18.42 -5.88 -17.05
N GLU A 127 17.63 -6.96 -16.96
CA GLU A 127 16.18 -6.91 -17.14
C GLU A 127 15.53 -5.93 -16.15
N GLU A 128 14.57 -5.14 -16.66
CA GLU A 128 13.91 -4.05 -15.96
C GLU A 128 12.46 -4.39 -15.64
N TYR A 129 12.02 -4.05 -14.43
CA TYR A 129 10.68 -4.36 -13.95
C TYR A 129 10.01 -3.14 -13.36
N TYR A 130 8.75 -2.93 -13.74
CA TYR A 130 7.87 -1.87 -13.26
C TYR A 130 6.54 -2.47 -12.79
N PRO A 131 5.83 -1.84 -11.83
CA PRO A 131 4.50 -2.27 -11.45
C PRO A 131 3.57 -2.33 -12.66
N PRO A 132 2.92 -3.48 -12.94
CA PRO A 132 1.99 -3.58 -14.04
C PRO A 132 0.73 -2.76 -13.76
N ILE A 133 0.17 -2.14 -14.80
CA ILE A 133 -1.15 -1.48 -14.77
C ILE A 133 -2.08 -2.31 -15.65
N ALA A 134 -3.04 -2.99 -15.02
CA ALA A 134 -4.06 -3.74 -15.72
C ALA A 134 -5.17 -2.79 -16.20
N ILE A 135 -5.38 -2.71 -17.52
CA ILE A 135 -6.46 -1.90 -18.09
C ILE A 135 -7.78 -2.65 -17.91
N ALA A 136 -8.77 -1.99 -17.32
CA ALA A 136 -10.12 -2.52 -17.15
C ALA A 136 -11.14 -1.53 -17.71
N ILE A 137 -12.13 -2.05 -18.44
CA ILE A 137 -13.26 -1.26 -18.94
C ILE A 137 -14.48 -1.49 -18.05
N LEU A 138 -15.23 -0.42 -17.79
CA LEU A 138 -16.54 -0.48 -17.16
C LEU A 138 -17.55 0.16 -18.13
N ALA A 139 -18.52 -0.64 -18.59
CA ALA A 139 -19.52 -0.20 -19.56
C ALA A 139 -20.93 -0.41 -19.00
N LEU A 140 -21.78 0.60 -19.16
CA LEU A 140 -23.22 0.50 -18.94
C LEU A 140 -23.91 0.29 -20.29
N VAL A 141 -24.41 -0.91 -20.54
CA VAL A 141 -25.15 -1.22 -21.77
C VAL A 141 -26.58 -0.71 -21.62
N ARG A 142 -27.11 -0.03 -22.65
CA ARG A 142 -28.49 0.49 -22.66
C ARG A 142 -29.23 0.07 -23.92
N LYS A 143 -30.54 -0.15 -23.81
CA LYS A 143 -31.43 -0.38 -24.95
C LYS A 143 -32.73 0.42 -24.76
N GLY A 144 -32.85 1.54 -25.45
CA GLY A 144 -33.92 2.50 -25.17
C GLY A 144 -33.84 2.97 -23.72
N ASP A 145 -34.94 2.82 -22.99
CA ASP A 145 -35.05 3.22 -21.58
C ASP A 145 -34.62 2.11 -20.58
N SER A 146 -34.07 0.99 -21.05
CA SER A 146 -33.57 -0.09 -20.18
C SER A 146 -32.05 -0.07 -19.99
N VAL A 147 -31.62 -0.56 -18.82
CA VAL A 147 -30.23 -0.88 -18.44
C VAL A 147 -30.13 -2.38 -18.23
#